data_AF-A0A660NTY4-F1
#
_entry.id   AF-A0A660NTY4-F1
#
_cell.length_a   1.000
_cell.length_b   1.000
_cell.length_c   1.000
_cell.angle_alpha   90.00
_cell.angle_beta   90.00
_cell.angle_gamma   90.00
#
_symmetry.space_group_name_H-M   'P 1'
#
loop_
_entity.id
_entity.type
_entity.pdbx_description
1 polymer ?
#
loop_
_entity_poly.entity_id
_entity_poly.type
_entity_poly.pdbx_seq_one_letter_code
_entity_poly.pdbx_strand_id
1 'polypeptide(L)' 'MEKDIHEDCGVAMLRLLKPLSYFKEKYGTWMYGLNKMYLMMEKQHNRGQEGAGIASVKLETQPGNEYMFRERAEG' A
#
# COMPACT_ATOMS: atom_id res chain seq x y z
N MET A 1 -20.54 -15.96 -27.54
CA MET A 1 -19.64 -16.53 -26.51
C MET A 1 -19.18 -15.36 -25.67
N GLU A 2 -20.01 -14.95 -24.72
CA GLU A 2 -19.64 -13.90 -23.76
C GLU A 2 -18.52 -14.48 -22.89
N LYS A 3 -17.32 -13.95 -23.08
CA LYS A 3 -16.23 -14.18 -22.15
C LYS A 3 -16.39 -13.05 -21.14
N ASP A 4 -16.98 -13.33 -19.98
CA ASP A 4 -16.87 -12.46 -18.82
C ASP A 4 -15.37 -12.26 -18.59
N ILE A 5 -14.86 -11.11 -19.03
CA ILE A 5 -13.47 -10.71 -18.80
C ILE A 5 -13.48 -10.27 -17.34
N HIS A 6 -13.23 -11.22 -16.44
CA HIS A 6 -13.00 -10.91 -15.05
C HIS A 6 -11.69 -10.12 -14.97
N GLU A 7 -11.81 -8.79 -14.96
CA GLU A 7 -10.72 -7.88 -14.62
C GLU A 7 -10.51 -7.98 -13.10
N ASP A 8 -9.89 -9.07 -12.67
CA ASP A 8 -9.60 -9.30 -11.25
C ASP A 8 -8.48 -8.34 -10.83
N CYS A 9 -8.79 -7.29 -10.08
CA CYS A 9 -7.76 -6.47 -9.43
C CYS A 9 -7.19 -7.18 -8.19
N GLY A 10 -5.86 -7.15 -8.04
CA GLY A 10 -5.18 -7.57 -6.83
C GLY A 10 -5.22 -6.51 -5.72
N VAL A 11 -5.52 -6.92 -4.48
CA VAL A 11 -5.45 -6.04 -3.29
C VAL A 11 -4.54 -6.64 -2.24
N ALA A 12 -3.73 -5.79 -1.60
CA ALA A 12 -2.89 -6.14 -0.45
C ALA A 12 -3.05 -5.08 0.65
N MET A 13 -3.10 -5.52 1.91
CA MET A 13 -3.17 -4.65 3.08
C MET A 13 -2.03 -4.97 4.03
N LEU A 14 -1.33 -3.95 4.51
CA LEU A 14 -0.27 -4.08 5.50
C LEU A 14 -0.52 -3.12 6.65
N ARG A 15 -0.55 -3.66 7.88
CA ARG A 15 -0.63 -2.87 9.11
C ARG A 15 0.64 -3.06 9.94
N LEU A 16 1.31 -1.96 10.27
CA LEU A 16 2.43 -1.98 11.21
C LEU A 16 1.90 -1.97 12.64
N LEU A 17 2.24 -3.00 13.42
CA LEU A 17 1.85 -3.12 14.84
C LEU A 17 2.92 -2.57 15.81
N LYS A 18 3.99 -1.99 15.27
CA LYS A 18 5.12 -1.40 15.99
C LYS A 18 5.46 -0.03 15.37
N PRO A 19 6.08 0.91 16.10
CA PRO A 19 6.47 2.20 15.56
C PRO A 19 7.58 2.07 14.49
N LEU A 20 7.73 3.07 13.62
CA LEU A 20 8.74 3.06 12.55
C LEU A 20 10.19 2.92 13.08
N SER A 21 10.47 3.45 14.27
CA SER A 21 11.77 3.33 14.94
C SER A 21 12.16 1.88 15.20
N TYR A 22 11.22 1.03 15.62
CA TYR A 22 11.45 -0.41 15.82
C TYR A 22 11.98 -1.07 14.54
N PHE A 23 11.42 -0.74 13.38
CA PHE A 23 11.85 -1.32 12.11
C PHE A 23 13.20 -0.77 11.67
N LYS A 24 13.48 0.51 11.93
CA LYS A 24 14.80 1.10 11.65
C LYS A 24 15.91 0.44 12.46
N GLU A 25 15.68 0.19 13.75
CA GLU A 25 16.65 -0.47 14.63
C GLU A 25 16.82 -1.94 14.27
N LYS A 26 15.70 -2.68 14.10
CA LYS A 26 15.75 -4.13 13.86
C LYS A 26 16.18 -4.52 12.44
N TYR A 27 15.76 -3.76 11.44
CA TYR A 27 15.96 -4.10 10.02
C TYR A 27 16.83 -3.08 9.26
N GLY A 28 17.39 -2.09 9.95
CA GLY A 28 18.23 -1.05 9.33
C GLY A 28 17.45 -0.02 8.51
N THR A 29 16.13 -0.14 8.38
CA THR A 29 15.31 0.76 7.55
C THR A 29 13.90 1.00 8.12
N TRP A 30 13.42 2.24 8.02
CA TRP A 30 12.03 2.59 8.30
C TRP A 30 11.09 2.16 7.17
N MET A 31 11.62 1.92 5.97
CA MET A 31 10.87 1.52 4.76
C MET A 31 10.41 0.06 4.78
N TYR A 32 10.57 -0.65 5.89
CA TYR A 32 10.20 -2.07 6.01
C TYR A 32 8.78 -2.36 5.51
N GLY A 33 7.79 -1.54 5.92
CA GLY A 33 6.39 -1.68 5.48
C GLY A 33 6.22 -1.51 3.98
N LEU A 34 6.88 -0.53 3.37
CA LEU A 34 6.82 -0.27 1.93
C LEU A 34 7.46 -1.41 1.14
N ASN A 35 8.63 -1.89 1.55
CA ASN A 35 9.32 -3.00 0.91
C ASN A 35 8.47 -4.29 0.96
N LYS A 36 7.78 -4.54 2.08
CA LYS A 36 6.86 -5.66 2.21
C LYS A 36 5.61 -5.48 1.35
N MET A 37 5.05 -4.27 1.27
CA MET A 37 3.92 -3.97 0.40
C MET A 37 4.27 -4.22 -1.07
N TYR A 38 5.42 -3.72 -1.53
CA TYR A 38 5.93 -3.98 -2.88
C TYR A 38 5.96 -5.49 -3.20
N LEU A 39 6.56 -6.30 -2.33
CA LEU A 39 6.59 -7.76 -2.52
C LEU A 39 5.20 -8.41 -2.55
N MET A 40 4.22 -7.87 -1.82
CA MET A 40 2.84 -8.37 -1.88
C MET A 40 2.15 -7.97 -3.19
N MET A 41 2.42 -6.77 -3.69
CA MET A 41 1.90 -6.31 -4.99
C MET A 41 2.48 -7.13 -6.14
N GLU A 42 3.79 -7.41 -6.13
CA GLU A 42 4.44 -8.28 -7.12
C GLU A 42 3.82 -9.69 -7.17
N LYS A 43 3.45 -10.25 -6.01
CA LYS A 43 2.74 -11.54 -5.96
C LYS A 43 1.36 -11.51 -6.64
N GLN A 44 0.75 -10.34 -6.76
CA GLN A 44 -0.53 -10.13 -7.42
C GLN A 44 -0.38 -9.56 -8.84
N HIS A 45 0.84 -9.50 -9.41
CA HIS A 45 1.08 -8.93 -10.74
C HIS A 45 0.28 -9.63 -11.86
N ASN A 46 -0.11 -10.89 -11.66
CA ASN A 46 -0.98 -11.63 -12.60
C ASN A 46 -2.47 -11.25 -12.50
N ARG A 47 -2.84 -10.30 -11.62
CA ARG A 47 -4.20 -9.80 -11.34
C ARG A 47 -4.32 -8.30 -11.62
N GLY A 48 -3.70 -7.83 -12.69
CA GLY A 48 -3.70 -6.42 -13.07
C GLY A 48 -2.30 -5.95 -13.50
N GLN A 49 -2.21 -5.52 -14.76
CA GLN A 49 -0.95 -5.07 -15.39
C GLN A 49 -1.04 -3.63 -15.88
N GLU A 50 -2.26 -3.06 -15.92
CA GLU A 50 -2.52 -1.73 -16.48
C GLU A 50 -2.19 -0.61 -15.50
N GLY A 51 -2.17 -0.89 -14.18
CA GLY A 51 -1.89 0.12 -13.17
C GLY A 51 -1.73 -0.44 -11.77
N ALA A 52 -1.07 0.34 -10.91
CA ALA A 52 -0.89 0.03 -9.50
C ALA A 52 -0.98 1.32 -8.67
N GLY A 53 -1.47 1.21 -7.44
CA GLY A 53 -1.57 2.33 -6.51
C GLY A 53 -1.37 1.88 -5.07
N ILE A 54 -0.82 2.77 -4.24
CA ILE A 54 -0.67 2.57 -2.80
C ILE A 54 -1.29 3.76 -2.09
N ALA A 55 -2.04 3.50 -1.02
CA ALA A 55 -2.51 4.51 -0.09
C ALA A 55 -2.04 4.14 1.33
N SER A 56 -1.80 5.17 2.15
CA SER A 56 -1.46 5.01 3.57
C SER A 56 -2.33 5.94 4.40
N VAL A 57 -2.74 5.47 5.57
CA VAL A 57 -3.58 6.22 6.51
C VAL A 57 -2.95 6.18 7.89
N LYS A 58 -2.88 7.36 8.52
CA LYS A 58 -2.46 7.47 9.92
C LYS A 58 -3.65 7.17 10.84
N LEU A 59 -3.57 6.04 11.53
CA LEU A 59 -4.55 5.63 12.53
C LEU A 59 -4.50 6.55 13.76
N GLU A 60 -5.64 6.69 14.46
CA GLU A 60 -5.76 7.47 15.70
C GLU A 60 -5.38 8.95 15.55
N THR A 61 -5.59 9.53 14.37
CA THR A 61 -5.35 10.96 14.14
C THR A 61 -6.46 11.78 14.82
N GLN A 62 -6.09 12.77 15.62
CA GLN A 62 -7.05 13.63 16.30
C GLN A 62 -7.84 14.51 15.31
N PRO A 63 -9.10 14.86 15.60
CA PRO A 63 -9.88 15.79 14.78
C PRO A 63 -9.12 17.09 14.49
N GLY A 64 -9.19 17.56 13.24
CA GLY A 64 -8.47 18.76 12.79
C GLY A 64 -7.02 18.51 12.35
N ASN A 65 -6.51 17.27 12.41
CA ASN A 65 -5.18 16.91 11.91
C ASN A 65 -5.27 16.07 10.64
N GLU A 66 -4.25 16.21 9.77
CA GLU A 66 -4.15 15.45 8.53
C GLU A 66 -3.86 13.96 8.82
N TYR A 67 -4.70 13.07 8.27
CA TYR A 67 -4.59 11.61 8.43
C TYR A 67 -4.28 10.86 7.13
N MET A 68 -4.38 11.54 5.99
CA MET A 68 -4.07 11.04 4.65
C MET A 68 -3.53 12.20 3.82
N PHE A 69 -2.32 12.05 3.30
CA PHE A 69 -1.81 12.95 2.27
C PHE A 69 -2.32 12.46 0.92
N ARG A 70 -2.90 13.36 0.13
CA ARG A 70 -3.40 13.05 -1.22
C ARG A 70 -2.94 14.11 -2.19
N GLU A 71 -2.11 13.70 -3.13
CA GLU A 71 -1.74 14.49 -4.29
C GLU A 71 -2.46 13.92 -5.52
N ARG A 72 -3.16 14.77 -6.28
CA ARG A 72 -3.70 14.41 -7.59
C ARG A 72 -2.81 15.09 -8.63
N ALA A 73 -2.21 14.31 -9.51
CA ALA A 73 -1.60 14.83 -10.73
C ALA A 73 -2.58 14.62 -11.89
N GLU A 74 -2.72 15.62 -12.75
CA GLU A 74 -3.24 15.40 -14.12
C GLU A 74 -2.08 14.85 -14.94
N GLY A 75 -2.29 13.68 -15.56
CA GLY A 75 -1.33 13.05 -16.45
C GLY A 75 -1.32 13.70 -17.83
#